data_AF-A0A6P1EIL6-F1
#
_entry.id   AF-A0A6P1EIL6-F1
#
_cell.length_a   1.000
_cell.length_b   1.000
_cell.length_c   1.000
_cell.angle_alpha   90.00
_cell.angle_beta   90.00
_cell.angle_gamma   90.00
#
_symmetry.space_group_name_H-M   'P 1'
#
loop_
_entity.id
_entity.type
_entity.pdbx_description
1 polymer ?
#
loop_
_entity_poly.entity_id
_entity_poly.type
_entity_poly.pdbx_seq_one_letter_code
_entity_poly.pdbx_strand_id
1 'polypeptide(L)' 'MSIKSVMRDDLLASLRIPRSRWEWVPQNAGGFRSIRDAYAAQGETELAALQARMLPVNDCVGDDVIQLAPFDPKTLGGIA' A
#
# COMPACT_ATOMS: atom_id res chain seq x y z
N MET A 1 -25.49 1.61 -8.89
CA MET A 1 -24.34 0.68 -9.03
C MET A 1 -23.90 0.71 -10.49
N SER A 2 -22.73 1.28 -10.79
CA SER A 2 -22.22 1.36 -12.16
C SER A 2 -21.14 0.31 -12.36
N ILE A 3 -21.17 -0.42 -13.48
CA ILE A 3 -20.17 -1.47 -13.82
C ILE A 3 -18.73 -0.95 -13.69
N LYS A 4 -18.49 0.33 -14.00
CA LYS A 4 -17.19 0.99 -13.87
C LYS A 4 -16.71 1.08 -12.42
N SER A 5 -17.62 1.33 -11.48
CA SER A 5 -17.30 1.40 -10.05
C SER A 5 -17.00 0.03 -9.47
N VAL A 6 -17.72 -1.00 -9.92
CA VAL A 6 -17.51 -2.39 -9.48
C VAL A 6 -16.15 -2.89 -10.01
N MET A 7 -15.90 -2.72 -11.30
CA MET A 7 -14.62 -3.10 -11.92
C MET A 7 -13.41 -2.42 -11.26
N ARG A 8 -13.52 -1.12 -10.93
CA ARG A 8 -12.46 -0.41 -10.19
C ARG A 8 -12.20 -1.08 -8.84
N ASP A 9 -13.25 -1.33 -8.06
CA ASP A 9 -13.10 -1.91 -6.73
C ASP A 9 -12.50 -3.32 -6.80
N ASP A 10 -12.89 -4.13 -7.80
CA ASP A 10 -12.35 -5.47 -8.05
C ASP A 10 -10.86 -5.43 -8.45
N LEU A 11 -10.45 -4.46 -9.27
CA LEU A 11 -9.05 -4.24 -9.62
C LEU A 11 -8.21 -3.83 -8.40
N LEU A 12 -8.72 -2.91 -7.58
CA LEU A 12 -8.04 -2.47 -6.36
C LEU A 12 -7.90 -3.62 -5.36
N ALA A 13 -8.95 -4.42 -5.17
CA ALA A 13 -8.90 -5.61 -4.32
C ALA A 13 -7.86 -6.62 -4.81
N SER A 14 -7.81 -6.87 -6.13
CA SER A 14 -6.86 -7.80 -6.75
C SER A 14 -5.39 -7.40 -6.54
N LEU A 15 -5.11 -6.10 -6.49
CA LEU A 15 -3.78 -5.55 -6.24
C LEU A 15 -3.49 -5.28 -4.75
N ARG A 16 -4.41 -5.66 -3.85
CA ARG A 16 -4.35 -5.36 -2.41
C ARG A 16 -4.19 -3.85 -2.14
N ILE A 17 -4.79 -3.04 -3.00
CA ILE A 17 -4.83 -1.58 -2.88
C ILE A 17 -6.14 -1.18 -2.17
N PRO A 18 -6.07 -0.36 -1.10
CA PRO A 18 -7.26 0.16 -0.44
C PRO A 18 -8.15 0.95 -1.41
N ARG A 19 -9.46 0.75 -1.31
CA ARG A 19 -10.45 1.46 -2.17
C ARG A 19 -10.39 2.98 -2.03
N SER A 20 -9.98 3.48 -0.86
CA SER A 20 -9.75 4.90 -0.58
C SER A 20 -8.50 5.47 -1.26
N ARG A 21 -7.67 4.68 -1.95
CA ARG A 21 -6.46 5.19 -2.60
C ARG A 21 -6.74 5.97 -3.90
N TRP A 22 -7.85 5.69 -4.56
CA TRP A 22 -8.24 6.29 -5.85
C TRP A 22 -9.46 7.20 -5.68
N GLU A 23 -9.37 8.17 -4.76
CA GLU A 23 -10.50 9.08 -4.49
C GLU A 23 -10.81 9.98 -5.69
N TRP A 24 -11.80 9.56 -6.47
CA TRP A 24 -13.01 10.36 -6.58
C TRP A 24 -13.85 10.11 -5.30
N VAL A 25 -14.30 11.18 -4.66
CA VAL A 25 -15.04 11.19 -3.38
C VAL A 25 -16.44 10.55 -3.56
N PRO A 26 -17.02 9.88 -2.53
CA PRO A 26 -17.86 8.71 -2.75
C PRO A 26 -19.35 8.96 -2.55
N GLN A 27 -20.17 7.95 -2.89
CA GLN A 27 -21.51 7.83 -2.31
C GLN A 27 -21.49 7.07 -0.96
N ASN A 28 -20.42 6.32 -0.63
CA ASN A 28 -20.35 5.50 0.60
C ASN A 28 -18.92 5.48 1.23
N ALA A 29 -18.55 6.48 2.04
CA ALA A 29 -17.25 6.57 2.75
C ALA A 29 -17.18 5.72 4.04
N GLY A 30 -17.62 4.47 4.02
CA GLY A 30 -17.66 3.62 5.21
C GLY A 30 -16.43 2.71 5.33
N GLY A 31 -15.36 3.12 6.02
CA GLY A 31 -14.32 2.18 6.46
C GLY A 31 -12.98 2.77 6.90
N PHE A 32 -12.47 3.81 6.23
CA PHE A 32 -11.20 4.46 6.58
C PHE A 32 -11.45 5.94 6.89
N ARG A 33 -11.10 6.38 8.11
CA ARG A 33 -11.35 7.76 8.57
C ARG A 33 -10.43 8.78 7.90
N SER A 34 -9.32 8.34 7.33
CA SER A 34 -8.34 9.16 6.59
C SER A 34 -7.66 8.34 5.52
N ILE A 35 -7.37 8.96 4.36
CA ILE A 35 -6.50 8.40 3.31
C ILE A 35 -5.17 7.94 3.94
N ARG A 36 -4.65 8.71 4.90
CA ARG A 36 -3.38 8.41 5.59
C ARG A 36 -3.43 7.08 6.36
N ASP A 37 -4.56 6.79 7.01
CA ASP A 37 -4.71 5.54 7.77
C ASP A 37 -4.72 4.33 6.83
N ALA A 38 -5.34 4.48 5.65
CA ALA A 38 -5.31 3.45 4.62
C ALA A 38 -3.89 3.22 4.06
N TYR A 39 -3.10 4.29 3.88
CA TYR A 39 -1.69 4.18 3.48
C TYR A 39 -0.83 3.53 4.56
N ALA A 40 -1.00 3.90 5.83
CA ALA A 40 -0.27 3.31 6.95
C ALA A 40 -0.57 1.80 7.05
N ALA A 41 -1.85 1.41 7.04
CA ALA A 41 -2.25 0.01 7.11
C ALA A 41 -1.72 -0.82 5.92
N GLN A 42 -1.74 -0.27 4.70
CA GLN A 42 -1.16 -0.94 3.53
C GLN A 42 0.38 -1.02 3.62
N GLY A 43 1.05 0.01 4.13
CA GLY A 43 2.49 0.01 4.31
C GLY A 43 2.96 -1.02 5.35
N GLU A 44 2.24 -1.13 6.47
CA GLU A 44 2.53 -2.13 7.50
C GLU A 44 2.35 -3.56 7.01
N THR A 45 1.38 -3.80 6.12
CA THR A 45 1.02 -5.15 5.68
C THR A 45 1.70 -5.56 4.38
N GLU A 46 1.61 -4.74 3.33
CA GLU A 46 2.11 -5.09 1.99
C GLU A 46 3.55 -4.65 1.79
N LEU A 47 3.90 -3.41 2.17
CA LEU A 47 5.25 -2.88 1.90
C LEU A 47 6.30 -3.63 2.73
N ALA A 48 6.06 -3.86 4.01
CA ALA A 48 6.96 -4.65 4.84
C ALA A 48 7.14 -6.09 4.30
N ALA A 49 6.06 -6.74 3.86
CA ALA A 49 6.13 -8.08 3.28
C ALA A 49 6.90 -8.08 1.94
N LEU A 50 6.76 -7.06 1.11
CA LEU A 50 7.53 -6.91 -0.12
C LEU A 50 9.01 -6.68 0.17
N GLN A 51 9.36 -5.80 1.12
CA GLN A 51 10.74 -5.57 1.54
C GLN A 51 11.38 -6.90 2.00
N ALA A 52 10.67 -7.68 2.81
CA ALA A 52 11.15 -8.98 3.28
C ALA A 52 11.38 -9.99 2.13
N ARG A 53 10.56 -9.96 1.08
CA ARG A 53 10.71 -10.84 -0.10
C ARG A 53 11.87 -10.44 -1.01
N MET A 54 12.34 -9.19 -0.91
CA MET A 54 13.48 -8.70 -1.70
C MET A 54 14.83 -9.05 -1.06
N LEU A 55 14.90 -9.11 0.28
CA LEU A 55 16.16 -9.35 1.00
C LEU A 55 16.90 -10.65 0.60
N PRO A 56 16.25 -11.79 0.32
CA PRO A 56 16.94 -13.01 -0.11
C PRO A 56 17.75 -12.86 -1.40
N VAL A 57 17.54 -11.79 -2.18
CA VAL A 57 18.37 -11.50 -3.36
C VAL A 57 19.83 -11.26 -2.98
N ASN A 58 20.11 -10.68 -1.81
CA ASN A 58 21.47 -10.48 -1.33
C ASN A 58 22.18 -11.82 -1.15
N ASP A 59 21.49 -12.81 -0.58
CA ASP A 59 22.02 -14.17 -0.41
C ASP A 59 22.25 -14.85 -1.77
N CYS A 60 21.39 -14.61 -2.76
CA CYS A 60 21.58 -15.12 -4.12
C CYS A 60 22.78 -14.50 -4.83
N VAL A 61 23.07 -13.22 -4.58
CA VAL A 61 24.20 -12.49 -5.21
C VAL A 61 25.50 -12.70 -4.43
N GLY A 62 25.42 -13.01 -3.14
CA GLY A 62 26.56 -13.11 -2.23
C GLY A 62 27.12 -11.75 -1.79
N ASP A 63 26.34 -10.68 -1.95
CA ASP A 63 26.71 -9.31 -1.57
C ASP A 63 25.46 -8.51 -1.14
N ASP A 64 25.66 -7.50 -0.30
CA ASP A 64 24.59 -6.68 0.28
C ASP A 64 24.10 -5.59 -0.71
N VAL A 65 23.45 -6.02 -1.78
CA VAL A 65 22.97 -5.15 -2.87
C VAL A 65 21.63 -4.44 -2.57
N ILE A 66 20.77 -5.05 -1.76
CA ILE A 66 19.48 -4.49 -1.34
C ILE A 66 19.54 -4.13 0.14
N GLN A 67 19.47 -2.83 0.44
CA GLN A 67 19.39 -2.30 1.79
C GLN A 67 18.15 -1.41 1.89
N LEU A 68 17.09 -1.91 2.53
CA LEU A 68 15.82 -1.23 2.66
C LEU A 68 15.65 -0.74 4.09
N ALA A 69 15.30 0.54 4.25
CA ALA A 69 14.93 1.07 5.56
C ALA A 69 13.62 0.40 6.04
N PRO A 70 13.49 0.13 7.35
CA PRO A 70 12.22 -0.29 7.92
C PRO A 70 11.11 0.69 7.55
N PHE A 71 9.94 0.16 7.22
CA PHE A 71 8.78 1.00 6.96
C PHE A 71 8.41 1.82 8.21
N ASP A 72 8.35 3.15 8.07
CA ASP A 72 7.85 4.07 9.08
C ASP A 72 6.64 4.84 8.54
N PRO A 73 5.42 4.61 9.05
CA PRO A 73 4.21 5.30 8.58
C PRO A 73 4.25 6.83 8.82
N LYS A 74 5.14 7.33 9.68
CA LYS A 74 5.33 8.79 9.87
C LYS A 74 5.97 9.45 8.65
N THR A 75 6.73 8.70 7.86
CA THR A 75 7.42 9.20 6.65
C THR A 75 6.48 9.38 5.45
N LEU A 76 5.28 8.77 5.49
CA LEU A 76 4.28 8.83 4.41
C LEU A 76 3.60 10.21 4.24
N GLY A 77 4.09 11.26 4.92
CA GLY A 77 3.49 12.59 4.93
C GLY A 77 4.53 13.72 4.98
N GLY A 78 5.59 13.63 4.18
CA GLY A 78 6.62 14.66 4.09
C GLY A 78 6.14 16.00 3.50
N ILE A 79 5.44 16.78 4.31
CA ILE A 79 5.66 18.23 4.49
C ILE A 79 5.26 18.55 5.93
N ALA A 80 6.08 19.40 6.56
CA ALA A 80 5.76 20.09 7.80
C ALA A 80 4.42 20.84 7.71
#